data_AF-A0A2A4Q8F8-F1
#
_entry.id   AF-A0A2A4Q8F8-F1
#
_cell.length_a   1.000
_cell.length_b   1.000
_cell.length_c   1.000
_cell.angle_alpha   90.00
_cell.angle_beta   90.00
_cell.angle_gamma   90.00
#
_symmetry.space_group_name_H-M   'P 1'
#
loop_
_entity.id
_entity.type
_entity.pdbx_description
1 polymer ?
#
loop_
_entity_poly.entity_id
_entity_poly.type
_entity_poly.pdbx_seq_one_letter_code
_entity_poly.pdbx_strand_id
1 'polypeptide(L)'
;MDAAGQKARPRLFTYSLSFFFDRDLRAKLAAFGWYPRFGLPLRGHDVVGVWGRGGATKRGQFIARIFGKTLVTFEDAFLRSVKTGREGEQAVGLIWDARGIYFETKKTSDLSDLIDKSANLSAGDLDQASLQLDSFRTANVSKYNATGALPADLPARFILVIDQTANDASIAGGAANGQTFQLMLAAAKSENPDLPIVIKTHPETQAGTRAGYFSAVDCDAQTQLLSQAVSPWDLFGRADKIYCVTSQMGYEAVLAGHKPVVFGAPFYAGFGLTEDRCAAQLPRGSRSKEQLFWATHLQYCQWYDTVQDQPTDLAGASRLLQAKRRHFEMTRKPSHCVGIRLWKRGFLSKYLSAYGTAPQFHPDGKTALKAAQKSNGQVIAWAGGVDDALITACARAQVPLIRIEDGFLRSVGLGANLVVPASLAFDDVGIYYDPKKPSGLEDCITASASLDEAALMRAANLRQRMVSLGLSKYNLVSQTTLLADTDKEIILVPGQVEDDASIKRGTCVVGSNFELLKVTRHDYPDAYIIYKPHPDVEAGLRVGQIKARGLADLVVENADIADLLAQVDRVATM
;
A
#
# COMPACT_ATOMS: atom_id res chain seq x y z
N MET A 1 15.57 -21.27 23.94
CA MET A 1 15.70 -21.09 22.49
C MET A 1 14.30 -21.24 21.93
N ASP A 2 13.88 -20.36 21.04
CA ASP A 2 12.67 -20.59 20.24
C ASP A 2 12.97 -21.59 19.11
N ALA A 3 11.94 -21.95 18.35
CA ALA A 3 12.03 -22.91 17.25
C ALA A 3 13.02 -22.50 16.13
N ALA A 4 13.55 -21.27 16.16
CA ALA A 4 14.49 -20.72 15.18
C ALA A 4 15.95 -20.64 15.69
N GLY A 5 16.26 -21.17 16.87
CA GLY A 5 17.64 -21.18 17.39
C GLY A 5 18.18 -19.80 17.81
N GLN A 6 17.34 -18.77 17.85
CA GLN A 6 17.74 -17.46 18.38
C GLN A 6 17.78 -17.50 19.91
N LYS A 7 18.80 -16.85 20.51
CA LYS A 7 18.83 -16.62 21.97
C LYS A 7 17.55 -15.86 22.33
N ALA A 8 16.74 -16.43 23.22
CA ALA A 8 15.51 -15.80 23.68
C ALA A 8 15.81 -14.39 24.19
N ARG A 9 15.01 -13.40 23.76
CA ARG A 9 15.20 -12.01 24.20
C ARG A 9 15.10 -11.90 25.72
N PRO A 10 15.77 -10.88 26.30
CA PRO A 10 15.63 -10.63 27.72
C PRO A 10 14.19 -10.23 28.08
N ARG A 11 13.82 -10.44 29.34
CA ARG A 11 12.46 -10.16 29.82
C ARG A 11 12.20 -8.65 29.79
N LEU A 12 11.11 -8.25 29.14
CA LEU A 12 10.73 -6.86 28.96
C LEU A 12 9.72 -6.43 30.03
N PHE A 13 10.15 -5.63 30.99
CA PHE A 13 9.25 -5.02 31.99
C PHE A 13 8.75 -3.67 31.48
N THR A 14 7.43 -3.48 31.46
CA THR A 14 6.83 -2.23 30.97
C THR A 14 5.84 -1.68 31.97
N TYR A 15 5.68 -0.35 31.96
CA TYR A 15 4.81 0.38 32.89
C TYR A 15 3.75 1.21 32.15
N SER A 16 3.49 0.87 30.89
CA SER A 16 2.42 1.44 30.06
C SER A 16 1.42 0.34 29.71
N LEU A 17 0.13 0.65 29.89
CA LEU A 17 -0.96 -0.29 29.62
C LEU A 17 -1.07 -0.68 28.14
N SER A 18 -0.59 0.17 27.21
CA SER A 18 -0.61 -0.10 25.78
C SER A 18 0.12 -1.41 25.42
N PHE A 19 1.25 -1.71 26.08
CA PHE A 19 2.01 -2.94 25.85
C PHE A 19 1.23 -4.23 26.19
N PHE A 20 0.14 -4.13 26.95
CA PHE A 20 -0.65 -5.28 27.40
C PHE A 20 -2.02 -5.37 26.73
N PHE A 21 -2.64 -4.24 26.41
CA PHE A 21 -4.01 -4.21 25.89
C PHE A 21 -4.11 -3.91 24.41
N ASP A 22 -3.11 -3.27 23.81
CA ASP A 22 -3.06 -3.11 22.37
C ASP A 22 -2.72 -4.46 21.72
N ARG A 23 -3.70 -5.04 21.02
CA ARG A 23 -3.55 -6.34 20.35
C ARG A 23 -2.51 -6.28 19.23
N ASP A 24 -2.48 -5.19 18.47
CA ASP A 24 -1.59 -5.02 17.33
C ASP A 24 -0.14 -4.87 17.80
N LEU A 25 0.09 -4.02 18.81
CA LEU A 25 1.41 -3.88 19.42
C LEU A 25 1.90 -5.20 20.02
N ARG A 26 1.04 -5.96 20.71
CA ARG A 26 1.43 -7.26 21.28
C ARG A 26 1.81 -8.29 20.22
N ALA A 27 1.08 -8.36 19.11
CA ALA A 27 1.38 -9.28 18.01
C ALA A 27 2.77 -8.96 17.43
N LYS A 28 3.05 -7.69 17.16
CA LYS A 28 4.37 -7.22 16.71
C LYS A 28 5.49 -7.56 17.71
N LEU A 29 5.29 -7.21 18.98
CA LEU A 29 6.29 -7.49 20.01
C LEU A 29 6.59 -8.98 20.10
N ALA A 30 5.56 -9.83 20.15
CA ALA A 30 5.72 -11.28 20.21
C ALA A 30 6.46 -11.83 18.97
N ALA A 31 6.14 -11.33 17.77
CA ALA A 31 6.80 -11.72 16.52
C ALA A 31 8.30 -11.38 16.51
N PHE A 32 8.72 -10.35 17.24
CA PHE A 32 10.13 -10.01 17.43
C PHE A 32 10.73 -10.55 18.74
N GLY A 33 10.03 -11.46 19.42
CA GLY A 33 10.50 -12.12 20.65
C GLY A 33 10.38 -11.29 21.93
N TRP A 34 9.70 -10.14 21.89
CA TRP A 34 9.43 -9.31 23.06
C TRP A 34 8.12 -9.72 23.75
N TYR A 35 8.21 -10.05 25.04
CA TYR A 35 7.04 -10.42 25.84
C TYR A 35 6.92 -9.49 27.07
N PRO A 36 6.02 -8.49 27.03
CA PRO A 36 5.80 -7.56 28.13
C PRO A 36 5.43 -8.25 29.44
N ARG A 37 6.01 -7.79 30.55
CA ARG A 37 5.79 -8.30 31.91
C ARG A 37 5.47 -7.15 32.88
N PHE A 38 4.59 -7.44 33.84
CA PHE A 38 4.39 -6.62 35.03
C PHE A 38 5.40 -6.97 36.13
N GLY A 39 5.60 -6.04 37.06
CA GLY A 39 6.42 -6.24 38.26
C GLY A 39 7.72 -5.46 38.25
N LEU A 40 8.72 -5.95 38.99
CA LEU A 40 10.05 -5.35 39.11
C LEU A 40 11.09 -6.17 38.32
N PRO A 41 12.03 -5.51 37.62
CA PRO A 41 13.09 -6.20 36.88
C PRO A 41 14.21 -6.61 37.84
N LEU A 42 14.09 -7.80 38.43
CA LEU A 42 15.01 -8.26 39.48
C LEU A 42 16.21 -9.07 38.94
N ARG A 43 16.11 -9.68 37.76
CA ARG A 43 17.20 -10.51 37.20
C ARG A 43 18.23 -9.67 36.48
N GLY A 44 19.48 -10.14 36.42
CA GLY A 44 20.59 -9.41 35.80
C GLY A 44 20.35 -9.00 34.35
N HIS A 45 19.72 -9.87 33.56
CA HIS A 45 19.41 -9.65 32.14
C HIS A 45 18.05 -8.98 31.90
N ASP A 46 17.26 -8.64 32.92
CA ASP A 46 15.96 -7.99 32.71
C ASP A 46 16.14 -6.59 32.09
N VAL A 47 15.22 -6.18 31.22
CA VAL A 47 15.22 -4.86 30.58
C VAL A 47 13.90 -4.14 30.84
N VAL A 48 13.92 -2.80 30.75
CA VAL A 48 12.72 -1.97 30.93
C VAL A 48 12.33 -1.33 29.61
N GLY A 49 11.08 -1.54 29.18
CA GLY A 49 10.52 -0.99 27.95
C GLY A 49 9.69 0.26 28.17
N VAL A 50 9.85 1.25 27.30
CA VAL A 50 9.06 2.50 27.27
C VAL A 50 8.68 2.88 25.84
N TRP A 51 7.62 3.67 25.65
CA TRP A 51 7.25 4.22 24.34
C TRP A 51 7.62 5.71 24.23
N GLY A 52 8.53 6.05 23.32
CA GLY A 52 8.98 7.42 23.07
C GLY A 52 9.30 8.19 24.35
N ARG A 53 8.73 9.39 24.49
CA ARG A 53 8.80 10.25 25.70
C ARG A 53 7.41 10.63 26.23
N GLY A 54 6.47 9.67 26.19
CA GLY A 54 5.12 9.86 26.72
C GLY A 54 5.06 9.93 28.26
N GLY A 55 3.87 10.20 28.81
CA GLY A 55 3.68 10.36 30.26
C GLY A 55 4.13 9.14 31.10
N ALA A 56 3.84 7.93 30.62
CA ALA A 56 4.24 6.68 31.29
C ALA A 56 5.75 6.40 31.23
N THR A 57 6.48 7.05 30.30
CA THR A 57 7.92 6.84 30.12
C THR A 57 8.73 7.26 31.34
N LYS A 58 8.31 8.31 32.07
CA LYS A 58 9.01 8.77 33.29
C LYS A 58 9.11 7.67 34.33
N ARG A 59 8.06 6.87 34.50
CA ARG A 59 8.04 5.74 35.44
C ARG A 59 9.00 4.64 34.99
N GLY A 60 8.99 4.27 33.71
CA GLY A 60 9.92 3.27 33.19
C GLY A 60 11.39 3.71 33.33
N GLN A 61 11.69 4.97 33.01
CA GLN A 61 13.02 5.54 33.20
C GLN A 61 13.48 5.51 34.66
N PHE A 62 12.58 5.88 35.58
CA PHE A 62 12.87 5.82 37.01
C PHE A 62 13.20 4.38 37.46
N ILE A 63 12.38 3.40 37.07
CA ILE A 63 12.65 1.99 37.41
C ILE A 63 13.97 1.52 36.79
N ALA A 64 14.21 1.80 35.51
CA ALA A 64 15.45 1.41 34.84
C ALA A 64 16.67 1.95 35.59
N ARG A 65 16.61 3.23 36.03
CA ARG A 65 17.68 3.86 36.81
C ARG A 65 17.86 3.22 38.18
N ILE A 66 16.79 3.01 38.95
CA ILE A 66 16.86 2.47 40.32
C ILE A 66 17.40 1.04 40.33
N PHE A 67 17.01 0.23 39.35
CA PHE A 67 17.43 -1.18 39.26
C PHE A 67 18.65 -1.42 38.35
N GLY A 68 19.26 -0.35 37.82
CA GLY A 68 20.42 -0.43 36.93
C GLY A 68 20.17 -1.26 35.66
N LYS A 69 18.99 -1.12 35.04
CA LYS A 69 18.57 -1.91 33.88
C LYS A 69 18.68 -1.13 32.58
N THR A 70 18.94 -1.87 31.50
CA THR A 70 18.88 -1.32 30.13
C THR A 70 17.47 -0.84 29.83
N LEU A 71 17.37 0.40 29.35
CA LEU A 71 16.13 1.01 28.91
C LEU A 71 15.98 0.81 27.41
N VAL A 72 14.94 0.11 26.98
CA VAL A 72 14.57 -0.06 25.57
C VAL A 72 13.44 0.92 25.24
N THR A 73 13.70 1.87 24.34
CA THR A 73 12.71 2.83 23.86
C THR A 73 12.09 2.33 22.56
N PHE A 74 10.77 2.18 22.53
CA PHE A 74 10.00 1.85 21.35
C PHE A 74 9.43 3.12 20.69
N GLU A 75 9.28 3.10 19.36
CA GLU A 75 8.56 4.13 18.59
C GLU A 75 7.94 3.54 17.32
N ASP A 76 7.01 4.25 16.70
CA ASP A 76 6.61 4.06 15.32
C ASP A 76 7.81 4.13 14.36
N ALA A 77 7.83 3.24 13.36
CA ALA A 77 8.81 3.27 12.28
C ALA A 77 8.65 4.51 11.38
N PHE A 78 9.69 4.82 10.60
CA PHE A 78 9.68 5.93 9.65
C PHE A 78 8.58 5.77 8.57
N LEU A 79 8.25 4.53 8.20
CA LEU A 79 7.05 4.20 7.44
C LEU A 79 6.01 3.61 8.40
N ARG A 80 4.85 4.26 8.54
CA ARG A 80 3.88 3.87 9.57
C ARG A 80 2.62 3.25 8.98
N SER A 81 1.80 4.03 8.27
CA SER A 81 0.43 3.60 7.99
C SER A 81 -0.30 4.53 7.00
N VAL A 82 -1.54 4.23 6.65
CA VAL A 82 -2.34 5.12 5.79
C VAL A 82 -2.75 6.37 6.58
N LYS A 83 -3.53 6.21 7.64
CA LYS A 83 -3.92 7.28 8.57
C LYS A 83 -2.95 7.41 9.73
N THR A 84 -3.12 8.43 10.56
CA THR A 84 -2.30 8.62 11.76
C THR A 84 -2.59 7.59 12.85
N GLY A 85 -1.69 7.44 13.83
CA GLY A 85 -1.90 6.51 14.94
C GLY A 85 -3.07 6.86 15.84
N ARG A 86 -3.39 8.15 15.97
CA ARG A 86 -4.53 8.61 16.76
C ARG A 86 -5.88 8.35 16.10
N GLU A 87 -5.88 8.08 14.80
CA GLU A 87 -7.06 7.60 14.07
C GLU A 87 -7.26 6.08 14.18
N GLY A 88 -6.46 5.39 15.01
CA GLY A 88 -6.58 3.96 15.28
C GLY A 88 -5.96 3.06 14.22
N GLU A 89 -5.18 3.61 13.29
CA GLU A 89 -4.56 2.85 12.21
C GLU A 89 -3.34 2.07 12.69
N GLN A 90 -3.29 0.79 12.34
CA GLN A 90 -2.17 -0.11 12.66
C GLN A 90 -0.91 0.28 11.89
N ALA A 91 0.23 0.33 12.59
CA ALA A 91 1.53 0.57 11.98
C ALA A 91 2.03 -0.68 11.21
N VAL A 92 2.78 -0.51 10.13
CA VAL A 92 3.45 -1.60 9.37
C VAL A 92 4.89 -1.82 9.82
N GLY A 93 5.36 -1.08 10.82
CA GLY A 93 6.68 -1.23 11.38
C GLY A 93 6.79 -0.66 12.80
N LEU A 94 7.90 -1.01 13.45
CA LEU A 94 8.24 -0.61 14.81
C LEU A 94 9.74 -0.30 14.88
N ILE A 95 10.12 0.62 15.76
CA ILE A 95 11.49 0.85 16.19
C ILE A 95 11.61 0.40 17.63
N TRP A 96 12.74 -0.23 17.97
CA TRP A 96 13.20 -0.30 19.35
C TRP A 96 14.68 0.10 19.41
N ASP A 97 15.04 0.84 20.44
CA ASP A 97 16.39 1.34 20.65
C ASP A 97 16.82 1.06 22.09
N ALA A 98 17.92 0.34 22.27
CA ALA A 98 18.43 -0.08 23.56
C ALA A 98 19.49 0.87 24.14
N ARG A 99 19.92 1.89 23.38
CA ARG A 99 20.96 2.86 23.80
C ARG A 99 20.39 4.25 24.05
N GLY A 100 19.35 4.63 23.32
CA GLY A 100 18.75 5.95 23.36
C GLY A 100 17.43 5.98 22.61
N ILE A 101 17.31 6.93 21.69
CA ILE A 101 16.27 6.99 20.66
C ILE A 101 16.71 8.03 19.61
N TYR A 102 16.38 7.80 18.34
CA TYR A 102 16.91 8.59 17.22
C TYR A 102 16.73 10.12 17.35
N PHE A 103 15.64 10.58 17.95
CA PHE A 103 15.35 12.01 18.06
C PHE A 103 16.06 12.72 19.24
N GLU A 104 16.82 12.00 20.07
CA GLU A 104 17.65 12.58 21.16
C GLU A 104 19.14 12.59 20.77
N THR A 105 19.53 13.51 19.90
CA THR A 105 20.86 13.53 19.27
C THR A 105 22.02 13.89 20.19
N LYS A 106 21.74 14.37 21.41
CA LYS A 106 22.77 14.57 22.45
C LYS A 106 23.29 13.27 23.07
N LYS A 107 22.64 12.14 22.80
CA LYS A 107 23.02 10.82 23.30
C LYS A 107 23.22 9.86 22.12
N THR A 108 24.06 8.86 22.32
CA THR A 108 24.17 7.74 21.38
C THR A 108 22.87 6.94 21.35
N SER A 109 22.50 6.50 20.16
CA SER A 109 21.34 5.65 19.85
C SER A 109 21.82 4.48 18.99
N ASP A 110 21.04 3.40 18.94
CA ASP A 110 21.34 2.31 18.00
C ASP A 110 21.35 2.82 16.55
N LEU A 111 20.53 3.83 16.23
CA LEU A 111 20.56 4.48 14.91
C LEU A 111 21.88 5.22 14.64
N SER A 112 22.43 5.96 15.61
CA SER A 112 23.71 6.63 15.39
C SER A 112 24.83 5.65 15.07
N ASP A 113 24.85 4.48 15.73
CA ASP A 113 25.82 3.44 15.42
C ASP A 113 25.63 2.85 14.02
N LEU A 114 24.37 2.69 13.57
CA LEU A 114 24.06 2.24 12.22
C LEU A 114 24.52 3.26 11.16
N ILE A 115 24.34 4.56 11.41
CA ILE A 115 24.84 5.61 10.50
C ILE A 115 26.38 5.65 10.48
N ASP A 116 27.04 5.32 11.59
CA ASP A 116 28.50 5.23 11.61
C ASP A 116 28.99 4.01 10.81
N LYS A 117 28.32 2.87 10.95
CA LYS A 117 28.59 1.66 10.16
C LYS A 117 28.36 1.86 8.67
N SER A 118 27.37 2.69 8.29
CA SER A 118 27.05 2.90 6.88
C SER A 118 28.18 3.56 6.09
N ALA A 119 29.19 4.14 6.75
CA ALA A 119 30.42 4.62 6.13
C ALA A 119 31.18 3.54 5.34
N ASN A 120 31.03 2.27 5.74
CA ASN A 120 31.79 1.15 5.22
C ASN A 120 30.92 0.17 4.41
N LEU A 121 29.79 0.64 3.85
CA LEU A 121 28.95 -0.20 2.98
C LEU A 121 29.70 -0.62 1.71
N SER A 122 29.42 -1.82 1.25
CA SER A 122 29.90 -2.28 -0.06
C SER A 122 29.15 -1.56 -1.19
N ALA A 123 29.69 -1.62 -2.41
CA ALA A 123 28.98 -1.11 -3.59
C ALA A 123 27.61 -1.80 -3.75
N GLY A 124 27.54 -3.11 -3.53
CA GLY A 124 26.28 -3.85 -3.59
C GLY A 124 25.24 -3.42 -2.55
N ASP A 125 25.67 -3.07 -1.33
CA ASP A 125 24.76 -2.55 -0.30
C ASP A 125 24.20 -1.17 -0.69
N LEU A 126 25.04 -0.32 -1.29
CA LEU A 126 24.63 1.00 -1.79
C LEU A 126 23.66 0.87 -2.97
N ASP A 127 23.94 -0.04 -3.91
CA ASP A 127 23.05 -0.32 -5.04
C ASP A 127 21.68 -0.83 -4.58
N GLN A 128 21.67 -1.76 -3.60
CA GLN A 128 20.43 -2.24 -3.00
C GLN A 128 19.66 -1.14 -2.27
N ALA A 129 20.34 -0.28 -1.51
CA ALA A 129 19.72 0.86 -0.86
C ALA A 129 19.14 1.86 -1.88
N SER A 130 19.84 2.11 -2.99
CA SER A 130 19.37 2.96 -4.08
C SER A 130 18.12 2.39 -4.74
N LEU A 131 18.15 1.11 -5.15
CA LEU A 131 17.00 0.44 -5.78
C LEU A 131 15.76 0.46 -4.88
N GLN A 132 15.91 0.22 -3.58
CA GLN A 132 14.79 0.27 -2.64
C GLN A 132 14.30 1.69 -2.38
N LEU A 133 15.19 2.69 -2.35
CA LEU A 133 14.82 4.09 -2.24
C LEU A 133 14.04 4.57 -3.47
N ASP A 134 14.47 4.17 -4.67
CA ASP A 134 13.75 4.48 -5.91
C ASP A 134 12.36 3.83 -5.92
N SER A 135 12.25 2.56 -5.54
CA SER A 135 10.95 1.89 -5.40
C SER A 135 10.04 2.58 -4.36
N PHE A 136 10.63 3.04 -3.24
CA PHE A 136 9.92 3.79 -2.21
C PHE A 136 9.38 5.13 -2.73
N ARG A 137 10.17 5.84 -3.53
CA ARG A 137 9.76 7.08 -4.22
C ARG A 137 8.67 6.83 -5.26
N THR A 138 8.85 5.82 -6.13
CA THR A 138 7.87 5.45 -7.17
C THR A 138 6.53 5.05 -6.56
N ALA A 139 6.56 4.31 -5.44
CA ALA A 139 5.35 3.97 -4.68
C ALA A 139 4.66 5.18 -4.01
N ASN A 140 5.33 6.34 -4.01
CA ASN A 140 4.86 7.60 -3.44
C ASN A 140 4.42 7.41 -1.97
N VAL A 141 5.21 6.67 -1.19
CA VAL A 141 4.93 6.34 0.22
C VAL A 141 5.71 7.24 1.19
N SER A 142 5.10 7.57 2.32
CA SER A 142 5.64 8.42 3.39
C SER A 142 5.24 7.85 4.76
N LYS A 143 5.54 8.51 5.89
CA LYS A 143 5.08 8.08 7.22
C LYS A 143 3.56 7.83 7.24
N TYR A 144 2.79 8.75 6.67
CA TYR A 144 1.34 8.70 6.53
C TYR A 144 0.93 8.83 5.06
N ASN A 145 -0.06 8.06 4.62
CA ASN A 145 -0.32 7.80 3.20
C ASN A 145 -1.78 8.04 2.78
N ALA A 146 -2.58 8.66 3.63
CA ALA A 146 -3.91 9.19 3.31
C ALA A 146 -3.80 10.52 2.54
N THR A 147 -3.08 10.52 1.42
CA THR A 147 -2.72 11.73 0.66
C THR A 147 -3.47 11.82 -0.66
N GLY A 148 -3.95 13.02 -0.99
CA GLY A 148 -4.59 13.35 -2.26
C GLY A 148 -3.69 14.15 -3.20
N ALA A 149 -4.28 14.57 -4.33
CA ALA A 149 -3.61 15.42 -5.31
C ALA A 149 -3.26 16.80 -4.73
N LEU A 150 -2.24 17.44 -5.30
CA LEU A 150 -1.90 18.82 -4.96
C LEU A 150 -3.07 19.77 -5.31
N PRO A 151 -3.41 20.70 -4.41
CA PRO A 151 -4.37 21.76 -4.68
C PRO A 151 -4.01 22.60 -5.91
N ALA A 152 -5.02 22.99 -6.69
CA ALA A 152 -4.86 23.76 -7.91
C ALA A 152 -4.39 25.22 -7.66
N ASP A 153 -4.67 25.75 -6.47
CA ASP A 153 -4.30 27.09 -6.01
C ASP A 153 -2.86 27.16 -5.46
N LEU A 154 -2.15 26.03 -5.37
CA LEU A 154 -0.73 26.07 -5.00
C LEU A 154 0.11 26.76 -6.08
N PRO A 155 1.04 27.66 -5.70
CA PRO A 155 1.96 28.33 -6.64
C PRO A 155 2.83 27.32 -7.37
N ALA A 156 3.14 27.56 -8.65
CA ALA A 156 3.94 26.64 -9.47
C ALA A 156 5.27 26.24 -8.80
N ARG A 157 5.95 27.22 -8.19
CA ARG A 157 7.16 27.07 -7.38
C ARG A 157 6.99 27.83 -6.07
N PHE A 158 7.54 27.32 -4.98
CA PHE A 158 7.42 27.95 -3.65
C PHE A 158 8.57 27.53 -2.72
N ILE A 159 8.70 28.26 -1.62
CA ILE A 159 9.50 27.82 -0.46
C ILE A 159 8.60 27.01 0.47
N LEU A 160 9.06 25.82 0.87
CA LEU A 160 8.32 24.97 1.78
C LEU A 160 8.81 25.18 3.22
N VAL A 161 7.92 25.55 4.12
CA VAL A 161 8.17 25.58 5.56
C VAL A 161 7.37 24.45 6.21
N ILE A 162 8.06 23.56 6.93
CA ILE A 162 7.44 22.37 7.53
C ILE A 162 7.09 22.66 8.98
N ASP A 163 5.80 22.62 9.30
CA ASP A 163 5.30 22.69 10.67
C ASP A 163 5.41 21.32 11.39
N GLN A 164 5.31 21.33 12.72
CA GLN A 164 5.28 20.14 13.55
C GLN A 164 4.24 20.27 14.66
N THR A 165 3.83 19.13 15.23
CA THR A 165 2.92 19.17 16.37
C THR A 165 3.57 19.80 17.61
N ALA A 166 2.82 20.64 18.32
CA ALA A 166 3.29 21.28 19.54
C ALA A 166 3.70 20.23 20.59
N ASN A 167 4.86 20.43 21.22
CA ASN A 167 5.45 19.51 22.20
C ASN A 167 5.81 18.11 21.64
N ASP A 168 6.07 18.00 20.34
CA ASP A 168 6.75 16.82 19.78
C ASP A 168 8.10 16.60 20.50
N ALA A 169 8.36 15.37 20.95
CA ALA A 169 9.57 15.02 21.68
C ALA A 169 10.85 15.27 20.87
N SER A 170 10.75 15.18 19.54
CA SER A 170 11.87 15.46 18.64
C SER A 170 12.31 16.91 18.63
N ILE A 171 11.44 17.87 18.98
CA ILE A 171 11.79 19.29 19.02
C ILE A 171 12.77 19.54 20.17
N ALA A 172 12.39 19.16 21.38
CA ALA A 172 13.27 19.28 22.55
C ALA A 172 14.50 18.36 22.42
N GLY A 173 14.33 17.15 21.89
CA GLY A 173 15.41 16.19 21.65
C GLY A 173 16.46 16.69 20.65
N GLY A 174 16.03 17.46 19.64
CA GLY A 174 16.89 18.14 18.67
C GLY A 174 17.23 19.58 19.05
N ALA A 175 17.31 19.90 20.36
CA ALA A 175 17.77 21.19 20.87
C ALA A 175 17.00 22.43 20.33
N ALA A 176 15.72 22.26 20.02
CA ALA A 176 14.83 23.31 19.55
C ALA A 176 13.65 23.55 20.50
N ASN A 177 12.91 24.63 20.28
CA ASN A 177 11.72 24.99 21.03
C ASN A 177 10.74 25.81 20.15
N GLY A 178 9.67 26.35 20.73
CA GLY A 178 8.69 27.13 19.96
C GLY A 178 9.24 28.40 19.30
N GLN A 179 10.22 29.08 19.91
CA GLN A 179 10.87 30.24 19.30
C GLN A 179 11.67 29.86 18.06
N THR A 180 12.19 28.63 18.00
CA THR A 180 12.90 28.11 16.82
C THR A 180 12.03 28.12 15.56
N PHE A 181 10.72 27.85 15.67
CA PHE A 181 9.80 27.90 14.53
C PHE A 181 9.62 29.33 14.01
N GLN A 182 9.52 30.31 14.90
CA GLN A 182 9.39 31.72 14.52
C GLN A 182 10.67 32.24 13.85
N LEU A 183 11.85 31.86 14.35
CA LEU A 183 13.14 32.15 13.71
C LEU A 183 13.24 31.50 12.32
N MET A 184 12.79 30.25 12.19
CA MET A 184 12.77 29.53 10.91
C MET A 184 11.88 30.24 9.87
N LEU A 185 10.65 30.62 10.24
CA LEU A 185 9.74 31.33 9.33
C LEU A 185 10.29 32.70 8.93
N ALA A 186 10.85 33.45 9.89
CA ALA A 186 11.48 34.74 9.61
C ALA A 186 12.65 34.61 8.63
N ALA A 187 13.51 33.60 8.82
CA ALA A 187 14.62 33.32 7.92
C ALA A 187 14.15 32.89 6.52
N ALA A 188 13.10 32.06 6.44
CA ALA A 188 12.53 31.66 5.16
C ALA A 188 12.01 32.87 4.37
N LYS A 189 11.35 33.83 5.05
CA LYS A 189 10.93 35.12 4.45
C LYS A 189 12.11 35.97 3.99
N SER A 190 13.09 36.19 4.86
CA SER A 190 14.21 37.09 4.57
C SER A 190 15.14 36.56 3.47
N GLU A 191 15.34 35.24 3.41
CA GLU A 191 16.24 34.62 2.44
C GLU A 191 15.58 34.44 1.07
N ASN A 192 14.25 34.53 0.96
CA ASN A 192 13.51 34.26 -0.27
C ASN A 192 12.39 35.30 -0.49
N PRO A 193 12.72 36.61 -0.64
CA PRO A 193 11.71 37.68 -0.69
C PRO A 193 10.74 37.60 -1.88
N ASP A 194 11.17 36.96 -2.98
CA ASP A 194 10.45 36.97 -4.26
C ASP A 194 9.57 35.74 -4.49
N LEU A 195 9.63 34.76 -3.59
CA LEU A 195 8.89 33.49 -3.74
C LEU A 195 7.78 33.37 -2.69
N PRO A 196 6.62 32.79 -3.06
CA PRO A 196 5.59 32.47 -2.08
C PRO A 196 6.08 31.37 -1.14
N ILE A 197 5.64 31.44 0.10
CA ILE A 197 5.98 30.47 1.14
C ILE A 197 4.74 29.65 1.47
N VAL A 198 4.88 28.33 1.33
CA VAL A 198 3.84 27.38 1.69
C VAL A 198 4.24 26.74 3.02
N ILE A 199 3.44 26.98 4.04
CA ILE A 199 3.60 26.37 5.37
C ILE A 199 2.79 25.08 5.39
N LYS A 200 3.46 23.93 5.36
CA LYS A 200 2.79 22.62 5.44
C LYS A 200 2.48 22.28 6.89
N THR A 201 1.20 22.21 7.23
CA THR A 201 0.76 21.79 8.57
C THR A 201 0.89 20.27 8.76
N HIS A 202 1.01 19.83 10.02
CA HIS A 202 1.11 18.40 10.32
C HIS A 202 -0.26 17.69 10.17
N PRO A 203 -0.33 16.45 9.65
CA PRO A 203 -1.59 15.71 9.50
C PRO A 203 -2.43 15.59 10.79
N GLU A 204 -1.79 15.41 11.94
CA GLU A 204 -2.49 15.37 13.25
C GLU A 204 -3.16 16.69 13.65
N THR A 205 -2.65 17.83 13.15
CA THR A 205 -3.26 19.16 13.35
C THR A 205 -4.50 19.32 12.49
N GLN A 206 -4.44 18.86 11.25
CA GLN A 206 -5.61 18.80 10.37
C GLN A 206 -6.71 17.91 10.97
N ALA A 207 -6.35 16.78 11.58
CA ALA A 207 -7.28 15.88 12.26
C ALA A 207 -7.84 16.46 13.58
N GLY A 208 -7.43 17.66 14.00
CA GLY A 208 -7.87 18.31 15.24
C GLY A 208 -7.33 17.66 16.51
N THR A 209 -6.34 16.77 16.40
CA THR A 209 -5.84 15.99 17.55
C THR A 209 -4.72 16.70 18.32
N ARG A 210 -3.95 17.58 17.66
CA ARG A 210 -2.86 18.38 18.26
C ARG A 210 -2.66 19.70 17.53
N ALA A 211 -2.44 20.79 18.27
CA ALA A 211 -2.05 22.07 17.67
C ALA A 211 -0.65 22.00 17.02
N GLY A 212 -0.44 22.74 15.93
CA GLY A 212 0.88 23.00 15.33
C GLY A 212 1.54 24.25 15.92
N TYR A 213 2.69 24.66 15.38
CA TYR A 213 3.33 25.94 15.74
C TYR A 213 2.89 27.10 14.86
N PHE A 214 2.32 26.80 13.69
CA PHE A 214 1.78 27.81 12.79
C PHE A 214 0.26 27.70 12.68
N SER A 215 -0.37 28.85 12.46
CA SER A 215 -1.80 28.97 12.20
C SER A 215 -2.06 30.09 11.19
N ALA A 216 -3.33 30.38 10.92
CA ALA A 216 -3.69 31.44 9.97
C ALA A 216 -3.16 32.83 10.37
N VAL A 217 -2.77 33.04 11.64
CA VAL A 217 -2.19 34.31 12.10
C VAL A 217 -0.74 34.52 11.65
N ASP A 218 -0.06 33.44 11.26
CA ASP A 218 1.30 33.48 10.72
C ASP A 218 1.31 33.69 9.20
N CYS A 219 0.12 33.75 8.59
CA CYS A 219 -0.09 33.99 7.16
C CYS A 219 -0.15 35.49 6.82
N ASP A 220 0.47 35.87 5.72
CA ASP A 220 0.45 37.22 5.14
C ASP A 220 0.41 37.16 3.60
N ALA A 221 0.75 38.27 2.93
CA ALA A 221 0.74 38.33 1.46
C ALA A 221 1.74 37.36 0.79
N GLN A 222 2.80 36.93 1.50
CA GLN A 222 3.80 35.99 1.00
C GLN A 222 3.50 34.55 1.44
N THR A 223 2.81 34.35 2.58
CA THR A 223 2.71 33.04 3.22
C THR A 223 1.29 32.47 3.26
N GLN A 224 1.16 31.18 2.93
CA GLN A 224 -0.11 30.46 2.99
C GLN A 224 0.02 29.12 3.72
N LEU A 225 -1.03 28.71 4.42
CA LEU A 225 -1.11 27.38 5.04
C LEU A 225 -1.57 26.33 4.03
N LEU A 226 -0.84 25.22 3.97
CA LEU A 226 -1.26 24.01 3.28
C LEU A 226 -1.69 22.94 4.28
N SER A 227 -3.00 22.91 4.54
CA SER A 227 -3.61 21.96 5.48
C SER A 227 -4.18 20.70 4.83
N GLN A 228 -4.32 20.64 3.50
CA GLN A 228 -4.72 19.39 2.85
C GLN A 228 -3.65 18.29 3.03
N ALA A 229 -4.12 17.05 3.09
CA ALA A 229 -3.26 15.89 3.09
C ALA A 229 -2.77 15.64 1.66
N VAL A 230 -1.49 15.92 1.41
CA VAL A 230 -0.83 15.76 0.11
C VAL A 230 0.46 14.97 0.29
N SER A 231 0.94 14.35 -0.78
CA SER A 231 2.20 13.62 -0.71
C SER A 231 3.38 14.57 -0.47
N PRO A 232 4.31 14.25 0.46
CA PRO A 232 5.58 14.94 0.55
C PRO A 232 6.38 14.90 -0.75
N TRP A 233 6.39 13.77 -1.47
CA TRP A 233 7.13 13.64 -2.74
C TRP A 233 6.65 14.64 -3.81
N ASP A 234 5.34 14.79 -3.93
CA ASP A 234 4.74 15.73 -4.88
C ASP A 234 5.04 17.19 -4.48
N LEU A 235 5.11 17.48 -3.19
CA LEU A 235 5.50 18.81 -2.69
C LEU A 235 6.96 19.13 -2.95
N PHE A 236 7.86 18.18 -2.71
CA PHE A 236 9.29 18.36 -2.95
C PHE A 236 9.56 18.65 -4.42
N GLY A 237 8.84 18.00 -5.33
CA GLY A 237 8.94 18.28 -6.78
C GLY A 237 8.62 19.72 -7.21
N ARG A 238 8.00 20.54 -6.34
CA ARG A 238 7.68 21.96 -6.59
C ARG A 238 8.35 22.93 -5.61
N ALA A 239 9.09 22.42 -4.63
CA ALA A 239 9.73 23.23 -3.60
C ALA A 239 11.15 23.64 -4.02
N ASP A 240 11.41 24.95 -4.07
CA ASP A 240 12.74 25.49 -4.41
C ASP A 240 13.71 25.37 -3.22
N LYS A 241 13.19 25.61 -2.01
CA LYS A 241 13.94 25.47 -0.76
C LYS A 241 13.01 24.97 0.34
N ILE A 242 13.55 24.20 1.27
CA ILE A 242 12.78 23.53 2.32
C ILE A 242 13.37 23.90 3.67
N TYR A 243 12.53 24.36 4.59
CA TYR A 243 12.88 24.76 5.94
C TYR A 243 12.15 23.85 6.94
N CYS A 244 12.88 23.31 7.91
CA CYS A 244 12.30 22.51 8.98
C CYS A 244 13.08 22.64 10.28
N VAL A 245 12.43 22.28 11.40
CA VAL A 245 13.08 22.23 12.71
C VAL A 245 13.69 20.84 12.95
N THR A 246 12.86 19.83 13.22
CA THR A 246 13.31 18.44 13.46
C THR A 246 12.43 17.40 12.77
N SER A 247 11.49 17.85 11.92
CA SER A 247 10.49 17.01 11.28
C SER A 247 11.13 15.87 10.48
N GLN A 248 10.49 14.69 10.51
CA GLN A 248 10.83 13.59 9.61
C GLN A 248 10.65 13.99 8.14
N MET A 249 9.72 14.90 7.84
CA MET A 249 9.54 15.37 6.46
C MET A 249 10.77 16.12 5.92
N GLY A 250 11.61 16.69 6.80
CA GLY A 250 12.93 17.20 6.40
C GLY A 250 13.92 16.10 6.03
N TYR A 251 13.84 14.93 6.67
CA TYR A 251 14.58 13.75 6.25
C TYR A 251 14.08 13.22 4.89
N GLU A 252 12.76 13.18 4.68
CA GLU A 252 12.18 12.78 3.40
C GLU A 252 12.61 13.72 2.26
N ALA A 253 12.78 15.02 2.55
CA ALA A 253 13.35 15.97 1.60
C ALA A 253 14.80 15.62 1.19
N VAL A 254 15.63 15.17 2.14
CA VAL A 254 16.99 14.66 1.85
C VAL A 254 16.93 13.43 0.93
N LEU A 255 16.01 12.50 1.22
CA LEU A 255 15.81 11.31 0.37
C LEU A 255 15.36 11.68 -1.05
N ALA A 256 14.56 12.74 -1.19
CA ALA A 256 14.17 13.32 -2.48
C ALA A 256 15.29 14.09 -3.19
N GLY A 257 16.45 14.27 -2.56
CA GLY A 257 17.62 14.95 -3.15
C GLY A 257 17.71 16.44 -2.85
N HIS A 258 16.85 16.99 -1.98
CA HIS A 258 16.98 18.36 -1.51
C HIS A 258 18.03 18.47 -0.40
N LYS A 259 18.56 19.67 -0.21
CA LYS A 259 19.38 20.06 0.95
C LYS A 259 18.58 21.00 1.86
N PRO A 260 17.74 20.50 2.78
CA PRO A 260 16.87 21.35 3.59
C PRO A 260 17.67 22.18 4.60
N VAL A 261 17.13 23.36 4.94
CA VAL A 261 17.63 24.22 6.02
C VAL A 261 17.03 23.78 7.34
N VAL A 262 17.89 23.36 8.27
CA VAL A 262 17.48 22.69 9.51
C VAL A 262 17.79 23.56 10.71
N PHE A 263 16.75 23.97 11.44
CA PHE A 263 16.86 24.85 12.61
C PHE A 263 17.02 24.11 13.95
N GLY A 264 16.81 22.79 13.97
CA GLY A 264 17.13 21.92 15.09
C GLY A 264 18.33 21.02 14.83
N ALA A 265 18.50 20.00 15.66
CA ALA A 265 19.51 18.96 15.55
C ALA A 265 18.86 17.57 15.41
N PRO A 266 18.11 17.28 14.33
CA PRO A 266 17.50 15.97 14.11
C PRO A 266 18.54 14.92 13.71
N PHE A 267 18.16 13.64 13.73
CA PHE A 267 19.07 12.51 13.52
C PHE A 267 19.82 12.51 12.19
N TYR A 268 19.28 13.17 11.17
CA TYR A 268 19.79 13.26 9.80
C TYR A 268 20.65 14.50 9.53
N ALA A 269 20.78 15.41 10.50
CA ALA A 269 21.61 16.61 10.41
C ALA A 269 23.08 16.32 10.73
N GLY A 270 23.98 17.21 10.30
CA GLY A 270 25.43 17.13 10.52
C GLY A 270 26.19 16.30 9.48
N PHE A 271 25.52 15.74 8.47
CA PHE A 271 26.15 14.83 7.50
C PHE A 271 26.51 15.45 6.14
N GLY A 272 26.38 16.78 6.01
CA GLY A 272 26.56 17.50 4.75
C GLY A 272 25.36 17.43 3.80
N LEU A 273 24.30 16.72 4.18
CA LEU A 273 23.04 16.59 3.42
C LEU A 273 22.00 17.68 3.76
N THR A 274 22.33 18.56 4.71
CA THR A 274 21.45 19.62 5.23
C THR A 274 22.24 20.92 5.36
N GLU A 275 21.53 22.06 5.40
CA GLU A 275 22.07 23.33 5.87
C GLU A 275 21.71 23.52 7.35
N ASP A 276 22.63 23.12 8.24
CA ASP A 276 22.38 23.12 9.68
C ASP A 276 22.53 24.54 10.27
N ARG A 277 21.47 25.07 10.87
CA ARG A 277 21.42 26.39 11.52
C ARG A 277 21.41 26.30 13.06
N CYS A 278 21.28 25.11 13.62
CA CYS A 278 21.33 24.89 15.05
C CYS A 278 22.78 24.90 15.55
N ALA A 279 23.11 25.81 16.48
CA ALA A 279 24.46 25.88 17.06
C ALA A 279 24.89 24.61 17.84
N ALA A 280 23.91 23.83 18.33
CA ALA A 280 24.19 22.56 19.00
C ALA A 280 24.48 21.41 18.03
N GLN A 281 24.25 21.59 16.72
CA GLN A 281 24.51 20.58 15.71
C GLN A 281 25.98 20.60 15.32
N LEU A 282 26.71 19.56 15.71
CA LEU A 282 28.10 19.36 15.31
C LEU A 282 28.18 18.62 13.96
N PRO A 283 29.25 18.84 13.17
CA PRO A 283 29.55 18.00 12.01
C PRO A 283 29.76 16.54 12.42
N ARG A 284 29.19 15.61 11.64
CA ARG A 284 29.21 14.15 11.88
C ARG A 284 29.84 13.38 10.72
N GLY A 285 30.67 14.05 9.93
CA GLY A 285 31.27 13.52 8.69
C GLY A 285 30.32 13.64 7.49
N SER A 286 30.67 13.04 6.35
CA SER A 286 29.81 13.04 5.15
C SER A 286 29.10 11.70 5.01
N ARG A 287 27.81 11.72 4.65
CA ARG A 287 27.04 10.54 4.26
C ARG A 287 26.24 10.82 2.99
N SER A 288 25.94 9.78 2.22
CA SER A 288 24.96 9.84 1.14
C SER A 288 23.54 9.58 1.66
N LYS A 289 22.53 9.92 0.85
CA LYS A 289 21.12 9.64 1.20
C LYS A 289 20.84 8.13 1.25
N GLU A 290 21.54 7.33 0.45
CA GLU A 290 21.47 5.86 0.43
C GLU A 290 22.02 5.28 1.74
N GLN A 291 23.12 5.84 2.26
CA GLN A 291 23.68 5.44 3.55
C GLN A 291 22.73 5.75 4.72
N LEU A 292 22.04 6.90 4.69
CA LEU A 292 20.99 7.21 5.68
C LEU A 292 19.77 6.30 5.52
N PHE A 293 19.35 6.04 4.28
CA PHE A 293 18.23 5.16 3.97
C PHE A 293 18.48 3.73 4.44
N TRP A 294 19.69 3.19 4.18
CA TRP A 294 20.14 1.90 4.68
C TRP A 294 20.05 1.83 6.21
N ALA A 295 20.62 2.82 6.91
CA ALA A 295 20.63 2.83 8.37
C ALA A 295 19.21 2.90 8.96
N THR A 296 18.34 3.72 8.38
CA THR A 296 16.99 4.00 8.90
C THR A 296 15.96 2.93 8.53
N HIS A 297 15.77 2.66 7.24
CA HIS A 297 14.68 1.83 6.75
C HIS A 297 15.06 0.36 6.61
N LEU A 298 16.33 0.06 6.30
CA LEU A 298 16.77 -1.32 6.11
C LEU A 298 17.26 -1.99 7.38
N GLN A 299 17.85 -1.22 8.32
CA GLN A 299 18.45 -1.76 9.53
C GLN A 299 17.71 -1.41 10.82
N TYR A 300 17.36 -0.12 11.01
CA TYR A 300 16.81 0.34 12.29
C TYR A 300 15.33 -0.02 12.46
N CYS A 301 14.53 0.14 11.41
CA CYS A 301 13.10 -0.21 11.42
C CYS A 301 12.88 -1.72 11.34
N GLN A 302 11.81 -2.18 11.98
CA GLN A 302 11.44 -3.59 12.10
C GLN A 302 10.06 -3.74 11.48
N TRP A 303 9.97 -4.45 10.37
CA TRP A 303 8.79 -4.45 9.50
C TRP A 303 7.86 -5.63 9.78
N TYR A 304 6.56 -5.38 9.72
CA TYR A 304 5.54 -6.35 10.09
C TYR A 304 4.36 -6.33 9.12
N ASP A 305 4.00 -7.49 8.59
CA ASP A 305 2.81 -7.66 7.77
C ASP A 305 1.59 -7.88 8.67
N THR A 306 0.74 -6.86 8.80
CA THR A 306 -0.46 -6.91 9.66
C THR A 306 -1.56 -7.84 9.12
N VAL A 307 -1.45 -8.31 7.88
CA VAL A 307 -2.43 -9.24 7.27
C VAL A 307 -1.97 -10.68 7.44
N GLN A 308 -0.67 -10.94 7.26
CA GLN A 308 -0.08 -12.27 7.45
C GLN A 308 0.34 -12.55 8.91
N ASP A 309 0.28 -11.54 9.77
CA ASP A 309 0.62 -11.61 11.20
C ASP A 309 2.07 -12.06 11.47
N GLN A 310 3.01 -11.66 10.59
CA GLN A 310 4.42 -12.09 10.66
C GLN A 310 5.44 -10.98 10.32
N PRO A 311 6.71 -11.11 10.76
CA PRO A 311 7.78 -10.22 10.32
C PRO A 311 7.93 -10.21 8.80
N THR A 312 8.32 -9.05 8.27
CA THR A 312 8.59 -8.88 6.84
C THR A 312 9.78 -7.94 6.64
N ASP A 313 10.07 -7.57 5.39
CA ASP A 313 11.08 -6.57 5.03
C ASP A 313 10.41 -5.25 4.59
N LEU A 314 11.22 -4.24 4.26
CA LEU A 314 10.71 -2.94 3.80
C LEU A 314 9.83 -3.11 2.55
N ALA A 315 10.22 -3.98 1.61
CA ALA A 315 9.47 -4.22 0.39
C ALA A 315 8.10 -4.84 0.68
N GLY A 316 7.99 -5.75 1.64
CA GLY A 316 6.74 -6.31 2.14
C GLY A 316 5.86 -5.25 2.80
N ALA A 317 6.41 -4.47 3.73
CA ALA A 317 5.68 -3.39 4.40
C ALA A 317 5.19 -2.32 3.42
N SER A 318 6.02 -1.91 2.46
CA SER A 318 5.65 -0.97 1.39
C SER A 318 4.52 -1.52 0.52
N ARG A 319 4.58 -2.79 0.11
CA ARG A 319 3.50 -3.44 -0.66
C ARG A 319 2.18 -3.47 0.11
N LEU A 320 2.23 -3.86 1.38
CA LEU A 320 1.05 -3.86 2.25
C LEU A 320 0.44 -2.46 2.35
N LEU A 321 1.28 -1.44 2.53
CA LEU A 321 0.85 -0.06 2.63
C LEU A 321 0.25 0.48 1.32
N GLN A 322 0.83 0.15 0.17
CA GLN A 322 0.26 0.47 -1.14
C GLN A 322 -1.13 -0.15 -1.33
N ALA A 323 -1.30 -1.42 -0.91
CA ALA A 323 -2.59 -2.09 -0.94
C ALA A 323 -3.61 -1.41 -0.01
N LYS A 324 -3.21 -1.06 1.23
CA LYS A 324 -4.06 -0.32 2.17
C LYS A 324 -4.40 1.08 1.65
N ARG A 325 -3.47 1.80 1.01
CA ARG A 325 -3.71 3.11 0.39
C ARG A 325 -4.73 3.01 -0.74
N ARG A 326 -4.60 2.03 -1.63
CA ARG A 326 -5.59 1.79 -2.69
C ARG A 326 -6.97 1.50 -2.11
N HIS A 327 -7.03 0.69 -1.06
CA HIS A 327 -8.27 0.41 -0.35
C HIS A 327 -8.87 1.67 0.27
N PHE A 328 -8.06 2.50 0.94
CA PHE A 328 -8.47 3.81 1.43
C PHE A 328 -9.05 4.70 0.33
N GLU A 329 -8.38 4.82 -0.81
CA GLU A 329 -8.88 5.62 -1.94
C GLU A 329 -10.22 5.10 -2.45
N MET A 330 -10.40 3.79 -2.55
CA MET A 330 -11.67 3.18 -2.96
C MET A 330 -12.78 3.40 -1.93
N THR A 331 -12.49 3.45 -0.62
CA THR A 331 -13.52 3.46 0.42
C THR A 331 -13.67 4.80 1.15
N ARG A 332 -12.82 5.81 0.89
CA ARG A 332 -12.89 7.11 1.59
C ARG A 332 -14.16 7.90 1.28
N LYS A 333 -14.86 7.59 0.18
CA LYS A 333 -16.18 8.15 -0.16
C LYS A 333 -17.30 7.18 0.22
N PRO A 334 -18.46 7.68 0.68
CA PRO A 334 -19.65 6.85 0.87
C PRO A 334 -19.99 6.07 -0.40
N SER A 335 -20.14 4.76 -0.27
CA SER A 335 -20.37 3.85 -1.41
C SER A 335 -21.84 3.47 -1.52
N HIS A 336 -22.47 3.81 -2.64
CA HIS A 336 -23.87 3.52 -2.93
C HIS A 336 -23.97 2.46 -4.03
N CYS A 337 -24.22 1.23 -3.60
CA CYS A 337 -24.17 0.03 -4.43
C CYS A 337 -25.51 -0.25 -5.13
N VAL A 338 -25.48 -0.61 -6.40
CA VAL A 338 -26.66 -0.98 -7.21
C VAL A 338 -26.38 -2.23 -8.05
N GLY A 339 -27.42 -2.99 -8.41
CA GLY A 339 -27.25 -4.21 -9.22
C GLY A 339 -26.55 -5.37 -8.50
N ILE A 340 -26.43 -5.29 -7.18
CA ILE A 340 -25.76 -6.31 -6.35
C ILE A 340 -26.78 -7.34 -5.83
N ARG A 341 -26.63 -8.60 -6.28
CA ARG A 341 -27.39 -9.76 -5.76
C ARG A 341 -27.18 -9.92 -4.24
N LEU A 342 -28.22 -10.36 -3.53
CA LEU A 342 -28.25 -10.42 -2.06
C LEU A 342 -27.06 -11.19 -1.47
N TRP A 343 -26.72 -12.36 -2.02
CA TRP A 343 -25.60 -13.18 -1.54
C TRP A 343 -24.24 -12.50 -1.69
N LYS A 344 -24.08 -11.59 -2.67
CA LYS A 344 -22.82 -10.85 -2.88
C LYS A 344 -22.61 -9.74 -1.86
N ARG A 345 -23.68 -9.25 -1.25
CA ARG A 345 -23.63 -8.12 -0.31
C ARG A 345 -22.74 -8.43 0.90
N GLY A 346 -22.76 -9.67 1.40
CA GLY A 346 -21.98 -10.06 2.57
C GLY A 346 -20.47 -9.90 2.38
N PHE A 347 -19.91 -10.44 1.31
CA PHE A 347 -18.46 -10.29 1.05
C PHE A 347 -18.13 -8.90 0.53
N LEU A 348 -18.97 -8.27 -0.32
CA LEU A 348 -18.74 -6.91 -0.80
C LEU A 348 -18.71 -5.89 0.33
N SER A 349 -19.53 -6.07 1.37
CA SER A 349 -19.44 -5.26 2.58
C SER A 349 -18.05 -5.33 3.21
N LYS A 350 -17.35 -6.47 3.19
CA LYS A 350 -15.98 -6.57 3.71
C LYS A 350 -14.95 -5.84 2.82
N TYR A 351 -15.14 -5.87 1.50
CA TYR A 351 -14.28 -5.17 0.55
C TYR A 351 -14.48 -3.65 0.56
N LEU A 352 -15.67 -3.17 0.92
CA LEU A 352 -16.03 -1.75 0.82
C LEU A 352 -16.13 -1.06 2.19
N SER A 353 -16.10 -1.82 3.29
CA SER A 353 -16.13 -1.25 4.64
C SER A 353 -14.73 -1.04 5.16
N ALA A 354 -14.23 0.19 5.05
CA ALA A 354 -13.00 0.58 5.71
C ALA A 354 -13.01 2.06 6.07
N TYR A 355 -12.14 2.43 7.02
CA TYR A 355 -11.91 3.82 7.39
C TYR A 355 -13.15 4.60 7.84
N GLY A 356 -14.16 3.90 8.38
CA GLY A 356 -15.40 4.47 8.90
C GLY A 356 -16.55 4.54 7.89
N THR A 357 -16.38 4.01 6.68
CA THR A 357 -17.46 3.91 5.70
C THR A 357 -17.98 2.47 5.60
N ALA A 358 -19.25 2.33 5.23
CA ALA A 358 -19.88 1.06 4.91
C ALA A 358 -20.77 1.24 3.66
N PRO A 359 -20.84 0.24 2.77
CA PRO A 359 -21.64 0.37 1.56
C PRO A 359 -23.14 0.34 1.89
N GLN A 360 -23.91 1.14 1.15
CA GLN A 360 -25.37 1.13 1.16
C GLN A 360 -25.87 0.50 -0.12
N PHE A 361 -26.78 -0.47 -0.04
CA PHE A 361 -27.33 -1.16 -1.21
C PHE A 361 -28.69 -0.58 -1.57
N HIS A 362 -28.86 -0.18 -2.83
CA HIS A 362 -30.05 0.46 -3.34
C HIS A 362 -30.79 -0.44 -4.36
N PRO A 363 -32.11 -0.28 -4.49
CA PRO A 363 -32.90 -1.08 -5.43
C PRO A 363 -32.65 -0.69 -6.89
N ASP A 364 -32.35 0.57 -7.17
CA ASP A 364 -32.21 1.11 -8.52
C ASP A 364 -31.15 2.22 -8.62
N GLY A 365 -30.73 2.52 -9.85
CA GLY A 365 -29.67 3.49 -10.13
C GLY A 365 -30.03 4.94 -9.81
N LYS A 366 -31.31 5.33 -9.92
CA LYS A 366 -31.75 6.70 -9.60
C LYS A 366 -31.65 6.95 -8.10
N THR A 367 -32.08 5.98 -7.29
CA THR A 367 -31.99 6.04 -5.83
C THR A 367 -30.52 6.07 -5.38
N ALA A 368 -29.67 5.21 -5.95
CA ALA A 368 -28.24 5.19 -5.66
C ALA A 368 -27.55 6.51 -6.00
N LEU A 369 -27.84 7.07 -7.17
CA LEU A 369 -27.28 8.35 -7.62
C LEU A 369 -27.69 9.51 -6.71
N LYS A 370 -28.98 9.61 -6.38
CA LYS A 370 -29.48 10.65 -5.47
C LYS A 370 -28.82 10.58 -4.10
N ALA A 371 -28.63 9.36 -3.57
CA ALA A 371 -27.92 9.15 -2.31
C ALA A 371 -26.45 9.57 -2.40
N ALA A 372 -25.76 9.22 -3.49
CA ALA A 372 -24.37 9.61 -3.73
C ALA A 372 -24.21 11.13 -3.85
N GLN A 373 -25.09 11.83 -4.56
CA GLN A 373 -25.06 13.30 -4.61
C GLN A 373 -25.24 13.93 -3.23
N LYS A 374 -26.17 13.42 -2.43
CA LYS A 374 -26.44 13.93 -1.08
C LYS A 374 -25.25 13.75 -0.13
N SER A 375 -24.48 12.68 -0.29
CA SER A 375 -23.39 12.30 0.60
C SER A 375 -21.99 12.69 0.09
N ASN A 376 -21.90 13.32 -1.09
CA ASN A 376 -20.64 13.47 -1.84
C ASN A 376 -19.93 12.10 -2.03
N GLY A 377 -20.73 11.06 -2.27
CA GLY A 377 -20.32 9.68 -2.41
C GLY A 377 -20.06 9.26 -3.85
N GLN A 378 -20.10 7.95 -4.07
CA GLN A 378 -19.89 7.30 -5.35
C GLN A 378 -20.94 6.21 -5.58
N VAL A 379 -21.25 5.93 -6.85
CA VAL A 379 -22.08 4.79 -7.24
C VAL A 379 -21.17 3.62 -7.57
N ILE A 380 -21.50 2.45 -7.03
CA ILE A 380 -20.77 1.21 -7.29
C ILE A 380 -21.77 0.19 -7.85
N ALA A 381 -21.47 -0.42 -8.99
CA ALA A 381 -22.42 -1.32 -9.66
C ALA A 381 -21.74 -2.60 -10.15
N TRP A 382 -22.46 -3.74 -10.08
CA TRP A 382 -21.97 -4.95 -10.75
C TRP A 382 -22.00 -4.73 -12.27
N ALA A 383 -20.88 -4.95 -12.96
CA ALA A 383 -20.69 -4.49 -14.34
C ALA A 383 -21.73 -5.05 -15.31
N GLY A 384 -22.14 -6.31 -15.14
CA GLY A 384 -23.19 -6.93 -15.96
C GLY A 384 -24.58 -6.28 -15.85
N GLY A 385 -24.82 -5.45 -14.82
CA GLY A 385 -26.08 -4.72 -14.61
C GLY A 385 -26.01 -3.22 -14.91
N VAL A 386 -24.92 -2.72 -15.47
CA VAL A 386 -24.75 -1.30 -15.81
C VAL A 386 -25.25 -1.03 -17.23
N ASP A 387 -26.12 -0.04 -17.37
CA ASP A 387 -26.66 0.45 -18.65
C ASP A 387 -26.20 1.88 -18.98
N ASP A 388 -26.39 2.31 -20.23
CA ASP A 388 -25.99 3.64 -20.70
C ASP A 388 -26.75 4.77 -20.00
N ALA A 389 -27.96 4.50 -19.49
CA ALA A 389 -28.75 5.47 -18.76
C ALA A 389 -28.09 5.82 -17.41
N LEU A 390 -27.63 4.82 -16.65
CA LEU A 390 -26.91 5.03 -15.39
C LEU A 390 -25.57 5.73 -15.63
N ILE A 391 -24.83 5.33 -16.67
CA ILE A 391 -23.56 5.96 -17.05
C ILE A 391 -23.77 7.45 -17.32
N THR A 392 -24.73 7.78 -18.18
CA THR A 392 -25.03 9.17 -18.56
C THR A 392 -25.50 9.99 -17.36
N ALA A 393 -26.34 9.40 -16.50
CA ALA A 393 -26.84 10.07 -15.31
C ALA A 393 -25.73 10.38 -14.30
N CYS A 394 -24.81 9.44 -14.05
CA CYS A 394 -23.66 9.65 -13.15
C CYS A 394 -22.72 10.72 -13.70
N ALA A 395 -22.40 10.66 -15.00
CA ALA A 395 -21.54 11.66 -15.66
C ALA A 395 -22.13 13.08 -15.58
N ARG A 396 -23.43 13.23 -15.91
CA ARG A 396 -24.13 14.53 -15.80
C ARG A 396 -24.16 15.07 -14.38
N ALA A 397 -24.26 14.19 -13.39
CA ALA A 397 -24.29 14.54 -11.98
C ALA A 397 -22.90 14.74 -11.37
N GLN A 398 -21.82 14.51 -12.13
CA GLN A 398 -20.43 14.48 -11.65
C GLN A 398 -20.22 13.53 -10.46
N VAL A 399 -20.96 12.41 -10.45
CA VAL A 399 -20.83 11.35 -9.46
C VAL A 399 -19.98 10.22 -10.03
N PRO A 400 -18.91 9.78 -9.36
CA PRO A 400 -18.11 8.64 -9.82
C PRO A 400 -18.94 7.36 -9.92
N LEU A 401 -18.79 6.63 -11.01
CA LEU A 401 -19.39 5.32 -11.24
C LEU A 401 -18.29 4.26 -11.33
N ILE A 402 -18.25 3.36 -10.35
CA ILE A 402 -17.29 2.25 -10.30
C ILE A 402 -18.02 0.94 -10.66
N ARG A 403 -17.47 0.21 -11.63
CA ARG A 403 -17.95 -1.10 -12.06
C ARG A 403 -17.18 -2.19 -11.33
N ILE A 404 -17.89 -3.15 -10.75
CA ILE A 404 -17.30 -4.33 -10.10
C ILE A 404 -17.53 -5.57 -10.96
N GLU A 405 -16.50 -6.38 -11.11
CA GLU A 405 -16.58 -7.73 -11.66
C GLU A 405 -15.70 -8.70 -10.87
N ASP A 406 -15.87 -10.01 -11.09
CA ASP A 406 -14.94 -11.00 -10.57
C ASP A 406 -13.51 -10.75 -11.11
N GLY A 407 -12.51 -10.88 -10.24
CA GLY A 407 -11.11 -10.77 -10.64
C GLY A 407 -10.59 -12.01 -11.40
N PHE A 408 -9.41 -11.87 -12.02
CA PHE A 408 -8.80 -12.92 -12.84
C PHE A 408 -8.39 -14.16 -12.02
N LEU A 409 -8.02 -13.98 -10.75
CA LEU A 409 -7.85 -15.08 -9.79
C LEU A 409 -9.03 -15.07 -8.82
N ARG A 410 -9.96 -16.01 -8.98
CA ARG A 410 -11.27 -15.90 -8.32
C ARG A 410 -11.39 -16.77 -7.08
N SER A 411 -11.30 -18.09 -7.16
CA SER A 411 -11.65 -18.94 -6.01
C SER A 411 -11.15 -20.37 -6.17
N VAL A 412 -11.29 -21.17 -5.12
CA VAL A 412 -11.34 -22.64 -5.21
C VAL A 412 -12.82 -23.02 -5.27
N GLY A 413 -13.35 -23.21 -6.48
CA GLY A 413 -14.78 -23.41 -6.74
C GLY A 413 -15.43 -22.32 -7.61
N LEU A 414 -16.67 -22.58 -8.03
CA LEU A 414 -17.43 -21.74 -8.97
C LEU A 414 -18.27 -20.66 -8.28
N GLY A 415 -18.41 -19.52 -8.95
CA GLY A 415 -19.27 -18.43 -8.49
C GLY A 415 -20.76 -18.76 -8.52
N ALA A 416 -21.16 -19.63 -9.45
CA ALA A 416 -22.52 -20.16 -9.51
C ALA A 416 -22.88 -20.99 -8.27
N ASN A 417 -21.88 -21.58 -7.59
CA ASN A 417 -22.02 -22.27 -6.30
C ASN A 417 -21.89 -21.33 -5.09
N LEU A 418 -22.03 -20.01 -5.30
CA LEU A 418 -21.95 -18.97 -4.27
C LEU A 418 -20.61 -18.93 -3.53
N VAL A 419 -19.53 -19.42 -4.16
CA VAL A 419 -18.18 -19.34 -3.60
C VAL A 419 -17.67 -17.90 -3.67
N VAL A 420 -17.23 -17.40 -2.52
CA VAL A 420 -16.71 -16.04 -2.34
C VAL A 420 -15.43 -15.85 -3.16
N PRO A 421 -15.31 -14.75 -3.92
CA PRO A 421 -14.10 -14.48 -4.68
C PRO A 421 -12.96 -13.95 -3.78
N ALA A 422 -11.75 -14.43 -4.05
CA ALA A 422 -10.47 -14.00 -3.52
C ALA A 422 -9.99 -12.67 -4.12
N SER A 423 -10.47 -12.29 -5.31
CA SER A 423 -10.21 -10.98 -5.90
C SER A 423 -11.39 -10.44 -6.70
N LEU A 424 -11.46 -9.11 -6.81
CA LEU A 424 -12.47 -8.36 -7.55
C LEU A 424 -11.77 -7.31 -8.41
N ALA A 425 -12.32 -7.05 -9.60
CA ALA A 425 -11.94 -5.91 -10.42
C ALA A 425 -12.84 -4.71 -10.10
N PHE A 426 -12.25 -3.53 -9.93
CA PHE A 426 -12.95 -2.26 -9.74
C PHE A 426 -12.48 -1.31 -10.85
N ASP A 427 -13.42 -0.79 -11.64
CA ASP A 427 -13.10 0.03 -12.81
C ASP A 427 -14.01 1.25 -12.90
N ASP A 428 -13.43 2.44 -12.81
CA ASP A 428 -14.11 3.73 -12.91
C ASP A 428 -14.15 4.30 -14.33
N VAL A 429 -13.44 3.68 -15.29
CA VAL A 429 -13.43 4.07 -16.71
C VAL A 429 -14.48 3.25 -17.47
N GLY A 430 -14.33 1.93 -17.51
CA GLY A 430 -15.16 0.99 -18.28
C GLY A 430 -14.72 -0.45 -18.05
N ILE A 431 -15.61 -1.43 -18.21
CA ILE A 431 -15.25 -2.81 -17.84
C ILE A 431 -14.50 -3.53 -18.98
N TYR A 432 -13.40 -4.20 -18.64
CA TYR A 432 -12.43 -4.78 -19.57
C TYR A 432 -12.96 -5.72 -20.67
N TYR A 433 -14.14 -6.32 -20.47
CA TYR A 433 -14.70 -7.27 -21.44
C TYR A 433 -15.57 -6.60 -22.52
N ASP A 434 -15.79 -5.28 -22.43
CA ASP A 434 -16.50 -4.51 -23.45
C ASP A 434 -15.51 -3.67 -24.28
N PRO A 435 -15.00 -4.19 -25.41
CA PRO A 435 -13.97 -3.51 -26.20
C PRO A 435 -14.49 -2.26 -26.93
N LYS A 436 -15.78 -1.92 -26.82
CA LYS A 436 -16.37 -0.74 -27.46
C LYS A 436 -16.06 0.55 -26.71
N LYS A 437 -15.53 0.45 -25.49
CA LYS A 437 -15.25 1.58 -24.60
C LYS A 437 -13.90 1.35 -23.90
N PRO A 438 -13.14 2.42 -23.61
CA PRO A 438 -11.92 2.30 -22.81
C PRO A 438 -12.18 1.70 -21.43
N SER A 439 -11.17 1.07 -20.86
CA SER A 439 -11.18 0.44 -19.54
C SER A 439 -9.92 0.78 -18.73
N GLY A 440 -10.04 0.77 -17.40
CA GLY A 440 -8.90 0.95 -16.51
C GLY A 440 -7.87 -0.18 -16.64
N LEU A 441 -8.26 -1.36 -17.13
CA LEU A 441 -7.31 -2.42 -17.47
C LEU A 441 -6.38 -2.01 -18.63
N GLU A 442 -6.91 -1.37 -19.68
CA GLU A 442 -6.10 -0.87 -20.80
C GLU A 442 -5.15 0.23 -20.35
N ASP A 443 -5.59 1.10 -19.43
CA ASP A 443 -4.72 2.08 -18.79
C ASP A 443 -3.58 1.40 -18.00
N CYS A 444 -3.88 0.31 -17.27
CA CYS A 444 -2.88 -0.46 -16.55
C CYS A 444 -1.87 -1.15 -17.51
N ILE A 445 -2.34 -1.67 -18.64
CA ILE A 445 -1.49 -2.28 -19.67
C ILE A 445 -0.59 -1.21 -20.29
N THR A 446 -1.13 -0.04 -20.63
CA THR A 446 -0.37 1.07 -21.20
C THR A 446 0.69 1.59 -20.22
N ALA A 447 0.32 1.78 -18.95
CA ALA A 447 1.23 2.19 -17.90
C ALA A 447 2.31 1.14 -17.56
N SER A 448 2.11 -0.13 -17.97
CA SER A 448 3.09 -1.18 -17.70
C SER A 448 4.43 -0.98 -18.43
N ALA A 449 4.43 -0.17 -19.50
CA ALA A 449 5.65 0.19 -20.24
C ALA A 449 6.65 1.03 -19.44
N SER A 450 6.20 1.68 -18.36
CA SER A 450 7.04 2.51 -17.48
C SER A 450 7.33 1.86 -16.13
N LEU A 451 7.13 0.55 -15.99
CA LEU A 451 7.48 -0.15 -14.75
C LEU A 451 8.99 -0.15 -14.52
N ASP A 452 9.39 0.10 -13.28
CA ASP A 452 10.77 -0.04 -12.85
C ASP A 452 11.20 -1.52 -12.78
N GLU A 453 12.52 -1.76 -12.69
CA GLU A 453 13.11 -3.09 -12.65
C GLU A 453 12.55 -3.94 -11.49
N ALA A 454 12.38 -3.33 -10.32
CA ALA A 454 11.83 -3.99 -9.15
C ALA A 454 10.37 -4.47 -9.38
N ALA A 455 9.54 -3.65 -10.03
CA ALA A 455 8.17 -3.99 -10.38
C ALA A 455 8.09 -5.08 -11.45
N LEU A 456 8.98 -5.05 -12.46
CA LEU A 456 9.09 -6.08 -13.49
C LEU A 456 9.50 -7.43 -12.89
N MET A 457 10.54 -7.46 -12.05
CA MET A 457 10.96 -8.66 -11.32
C MET A 457 9.82 -9.21 -10.46
N ARG A 458 9.07 -8.35 -9.77
CA ARG A 458 7.91 -8.75 -8.98
C ARG A 458 6.83 -9.40 -9.85
N ALA A 459 6.49 -8.80 -10.99
CA ALA A 459 5.50 -9.32 -11.91
C ALA A 459 5.91 -10.69 -12.46
N ALA A 460 7.19 -10.84 -12.84
CA ALA A 460 7.75 -12.11 -13.29
C ALA A 460 7.69 -13.20 -12.21
N ASN A 461 8.09 -12.89 -10.97
CA ASN A 461 8.04 -13.82 -9.84
C ASN A 461 6.61 -14.25 -9.50
N LEU A 462 5.64 -13.32 -9.53
CA LEU A 462 4.24 -13.65 -9.31
C LEU A 462 3.70 -14.56 -10.41
N ARG A 463 3.99 -14.26 -11.68
CA ARG A 463 3.59 -15.09 -12.82
C ARG A 463 4.17 -16.50 -12.71
N GLN A 464 5.47 -16.62 -12.45
CA GLN A 464 6.14 -17.91 -12.26
C GLN A 464 5.51 -18.70 -11.12
N ARG A 465 5.23 -18.06 -9.99
CA ARG A 465 4.58 -18.70 -8.85
C ARG A 465 3.15 -19.16 -9.15
N MET A 466 2.38 -18.38 -9.91
CA MET A 466 1.04 -18.78 -10.33
C MET A 466 1.09 -20.02 -11.23
N VAL A 467 2.02 -20.04 -12.20
CA VAL A 467 2.23 -21.18 -13.10
C VAL A 467 2.71 -22.41 -12.33
N SER A 468 3.71 -22.28 -11.45
CA SER A 468 4.25 -23.41 -10.70
C SER A 468 3.25 -24.04 -9.74
N LEU A 469 2.24 -23.29 -9.32
CA LEU A 469 1.16 -23.74 -8.45
C LEU A 469 -0.06 -24.23 -9.24
N GLY A 470 -0.04 -24.20 -10.58
CA GLY A 470 -1.17 -24.57 -11.42
C GLY A 470 -2.41 -23.68 -11.21
N LEU A 471 -2.24 -22.41 -10.82
CA LEU A 471 -3.39 -21.56 -10.47
C LEU A 471 -4.17 -21.16 -11.72
N SER A 472 -5.48 -21.41 -11.67
CA SER A 472 -6.47 -20.97 -12.66
C SER A 472 -7.53 -20.06 -12.02
N LYS A 473 -8.49 -19.56 -12.80
CA LYS A 473 -9.54 -18.68 -12.25
C LYS A 473 -10.34 -19.36 -11.12
N TYR A 474 -10.66 -20.64 -11.27
CA TYR A 474 -11.55 -21.38 -10.37
C TYR A 474 -10.88 -22.49 -9.56
N ASN A 475 -9.61 -22.83 -9.85
CA ASN A 475 -8.78 -23.79 -9.10
C ASN A 475 -9.58 -25.06 -8.69
N LEU A 476 -10.30 -25.64 -9.64
CA LEU A 476 -11.19 -26.78 -9.39
C LEU A 476 -10.35 -28.04 -9.22
N VAL A 477 -10.63 -28.81 -8.17
CA VAL A 477 -10.06 -30.15 -8.02
C VAL A 477 -10.51 -30.97 -9.22
N SER A 478 -9.55 -31.39 -10.03
CA SER A 478 -9.79 -32.05 -11.31
C SER A 478 -8.74 -33.13 -11.55
N GLN A 479 -9.03 -34.05 -12.48
CA GLN A 479 -8.11 -35.12 -12.80
C GLN A 479 -7.03 -34.61 -13.76
N THR A 480 -5.76 -34.85 -13.43
CA THR A 480 -4.67 -34.69 -14.39
C THR A 480 -4.94 -35.62 -15.57
N THR A 481 -5.14 -35.00 -16.73
CA THR A 481 -5.40 -35.72 -17.97
C THR A 481 -4.14 -35.67 -18.80
N LEU A 482 -3.52 -36.82 -19.04
CA LEU A 482 -2.45 -36.96 -20.03
C LEU A 482 -3.08 -36.98 -21.41
N LEU A 483 -2.65 -36.07 -22.27
CA LEU A 483 -3.08 -36.05 -23.66
C LEU A 483 -2.43 -37.19 -24.44
N ALA A 484 -3.09 -37.61 -25.53
CA ALA A 484 -2.58 -38.67 -26.38
C ALA A 484 -1.25 -38.26 -27.01
N ASP A 485 -0.27 -39.18 -27.00
CA ASP A 485 1.00 -38.99 -27.68
C ASP A 485 0.77 -38.97 -29.20
N THR A 486 0.94 -37.80 -29.81
CA THR A 486 0.64 -37.57 -31.23
C THR A 486 1.66 -36.62 -31.85
N ASP A 487 2.03 -36.88 -33.10
CA ASP A 487 2.91 -36.01 -33.88
C ASP A 487 2.18 -34.76 -34.44
N LYS A 488 0.89 -34.60 -34.15
CA LYS A 488 0.06 -33.48 -34.61
C LYS A 488 0.17 -32.28 -33.68
N GLU A 489 0.02 -31.06 -34.22
CA GLU A 489 -0.19 -29.86 -33.40
C GLU A 489 -1.46 -30.05 -32.55
N ILE A 490 -1.34 -29.87 -31.24
CA ILE A 490 -2.42 -30.02 -30.28
C ILE A 490 -3.04 -28.64 -30.01
N ILE A 491 -4.33 -28.51 -30.31
CA ILE A 491 -5.08 -27.26 -30.15
C ILE A 491 -6.16 -27.44 -29.08
N LEU A 492 -6.08 -26.65 -28.01
CA LEU A 492 -7.11 -26.57 -26.98
C LEU A 492 -8.15 -25.52 -27.33
N VAL A 493 -9.42 -25.92 -27.29
CA VAL A 493 -10.59 -25.06 -27.44
C VAL A 493 -11.36 -25.02 -26.11
N PRO A 494 -11.12 -24.02 -25.26
CA PRO A 494 -11.86 -23.85 -24.01
C PRO A 494 -13.27 -23.31 -24.30
N GLY A 495 -14.28 -24.09 -23.94
CA GLY A 495 -15.68 -23.67 -24.00
C GLY A 495 -15.94 -22.45 -23.13
N GLN A 496 -16.88 -21.63 -23.57
CA GLN A 496 -17.31 -20.39 -22.94
C GLN A 496 -18.78 -20.48 -22.51
N VAL A 497 -19.20 -19.50 -21.72
CA VAL A 497 -20.61 -19.29 -21.37
C VAL A 497 -21.21 -18.31 -22.37
N GLU A 498 -22.00 -18.81 -23.33
CA GLU A 498 -22.45 -18.03 -24.49
C GLU A 498 -23.33 -16.83 -24.13
N ASP A 499 -24.05 -16.90 -23.00
CA ASP A 499 -24.89 -15.81 -22.53
C ASP A 499 -24.16 -14.79 -21.64
N ASP A 500 -22.86 -14.97 -21.41
CA ASP A 500 -22.05 -14.07 -20.62
C ASP A 500 -21.89 -12.68 -21.27
N ALA A 501 -21.68 -11.67 -20.43
CA ALA A 501 -21.53 -10.31 -20.90
C ALA A 501 -20.25 -10.14 -21.74
N SER A 502 -19.18 -10.89 -21.43
CA SER A 502 -17.95 -10.88 -22.23
C SER A 502 -18.17 -11.40 -23.65
N ILE A 503 -18.95 -12.48 -23.81
CA ILE A 503 -19.25 -13.04 -25.13
C ILE A 503 -20.15 -12.09 -25.92
N LYS A 504 -21.25 -11.61 -25.30
CA LYS A 504 -22.21 -10.72 -25.97
C LYS A 504 -21.62 -9.38 -26.41
N ARG A 505 -20.58 -8.88 -25.73
CA ARG A 505 -19.97 -7.57 -26.01
C ARG A 505 -18.64 -7.68 -26.74
N GLY A 506 -17.85 -8.72 -26.46
CA GLY A 506 -16.49 -8.90 -26.96
C GLY A 506 -16.40 -9.65 -28.28
N THR A 507 -17.39 -10.48 -28.63
CA THR A 507 -17.36 -11.24 -29.90
C THR A 507 -18.01 -10.50 -31.05
N CYS A 508 -17.57 -10.80 -32.27
CA CYS A 508 -18.10 -10.21 -33.51
C CYS A 508 -18.62 -11.28 -34.47
N VAL A 509 -17.73 -12.15 -34.97
CA VAL A 509 -18.04 -13.18 -35.99
C VAL A 509 -18.30 -14.54 -35.36
N VAL A 510 -17.51 -14.93 -34.36
CA VAL A 510 -17.63 -16.22 -33.66
C VAL A 510 -18.18 -15.96 -32.25
N GLY A 511 -19.47 -16.25 -32.05
CA GLY A 511 -20.17 -15.96 -30.78
C GLY A 511 -20.72 -17.20 -30.04
N SER A 512 -20.40 -18.41 -30.50
CA SER A 512 -20.83 -19.66 -29.87
C SER A 512 -19.71 -20.69 -29.83
N ASN A 513 -19.77 -21.62 -28.87
CA ASN A 513 -18.78 -22.68 -28.75
C ASN A 513 -18.77 -23.58 -30.00
N PHE A 514 -19.93 -23.77 -30.63
CA PHE A 514 -20.06 -24.56 -31.85
C PHE A 514 -19.34 -23.92 -33.03
N GLU A 515 -19.55 -22.61 -33.26
CA GLU A 515 -18.87 -21.90 -34.34
C GLU A 515 -17.36 -21.81 -34.08
N LEU A 516 -16.93 -21.65 -32.82
CA LEU A 516 -15.50 -21.66 -32.49
C LEU A 516 -14.85 -22.99 -32.87
N LEU A 517 -15.46 -24.13 -32.53
CA LEU A 517 -14.93 -25.44 -32.93
C LEU A 517 -14.94 -25.64 -34.45
N LYS A 518 -15.98 -25.16 -35.13
CA LYS A 518 -16.10 -25.27 -36.58
C LYS A 518 -15.02 -24.47 -37.30
N VAL A 519 -14.79 -23.23 -36.88
CA VAL A 519 -13.71 -22.38 -37.43
C VAL A 519 -12.35 -22.97 -37.09
N THR A 520 -12.13 -23.43 -35.85
CA THR A 520 -10.85 -24.06 -35.48
C THR A 520 -10.55 -25.30 -36.32
N ARG A 521 -11.54 -26.17 -36.57
CA ARG A 521 -11.35 -27.34 -37.46
C ARG A 521 -11.14 -26.94 -38.92
N HIS A 522 -11.76 -25.85 -39.37
CA HIS A 522 -11.56 -25.35 -40.72
C HIS A 522 -10.14 -24.80 -40.93
N ASP A 523 -9.66 -23.99 -39.99
CA ASP A 523 -8.35 -23.34 -40.06
C ASP A 523 -7.19 -24.32 -39.79
N TYR A 524 -7.45 -25.36 -38.98
CA TYR A 524 -6.46 -26.37 -38.59
C TYR A 524 -7.00 -27.80 -38.85
N PRO A 525 -7.13 -28.21 -40.12
CA PRO A 525 -7.76 -29.49 -40.48
C PRO A 525 -6.99 -30.71 -39.95
N ASP A 526 -5.66 -30.64 -39.95
CA ASP A 526 -4.78 -31.77 -39.59
C ASP A 526 -4.44 -31.85 -38.10
N ALA A 527 -4.72 -30.79 -37.34
CA ALA A 527 -4.43 -30.69 -35.92
C ALA A 527 -5.27 -31.65 -35.07
N TYR A 528 -4.76 -31.98 -33.88
CA TYR A 528 -5.49 -32.71 -32.85
C TYR A 528 -6.23 -31.72 -31.96
N ILE A 529 -7.55 -31.60 -32.16
CA ILE A 529 -8.38 -30.59 -31.50
C ILE A 529 -9.02 -31.17 -30.25
N ILE A 530 -8.79 -30.48 -29.13
CA ILE A 530 -9.33 -30.82 -27.82
C ILE A 530 -10.36 -29.79 -27.43
N TYR A 531 -11.58 -30.22 -27.17
CA TYR A 531 -12.62 -29.35 -26.60
C TYR A 531 -12.72 -29.59 -25.10
N LYS A 532 -12.53 -28.53 -24.31
CA LYS A 532 -12.79 -28.56 -22.87
C LYS A 532 -14.01 -27.70 -22.56
N PRO A 533 -15.18 -28.25 -22.21
CA PRO A 533 -16.35 -27.44 -21.91
C PRO A 533 -16.11 -26.51 -20.70
N HIS A 534 -16.86 -25.39 -20.65
CA HIS A 534 -16.78 -24.44 -19.54
C HIS A 534 -17.29 -25.11 -18.25
N PRO A 535 -16.63 -24.96 -17.08
CA PRO A 535 -17.07 -25.59 -15.83
C PRO A 535 -18.52 -25.28 -15.42
N ASP A 536 -18.99 -24.04 -15.60
CA ASP A 536 -20.40 -23.69 -15.33
C ASP A 536 -21.39 -24.38 -16.29
N VAL A 537 -20.96 -24.72 -17.52
CA VAL A 537 -21.77 -25.44 -18.51
C VAL A 537 -21.75 -26.95 -18.22
N GLU A 538 -20.59 -27.49 -17.83
CA GLU A 538 -20.43 -28.88 -17.35
C GLU A 538 -21.32 -29.13 -16.12
N ALA A 539 -21.35 -28.18 -15.18
CA ALA A 539 -22.20 -28.25 -14.00
C ALA A 539 -23.70 -28.04 -14.28
N GLY A 540 -24.10 -27.75 -15.53
CA GLY A 540 -25.49 -27.49 -15.92
C GLY A 540 -26.06 -26.16 -15.40
N LEU A 541 -25.19 -25.23 -15.01
CA LEU A 541 -25.58 -23.94 -14.41
C LEU A 541 -25.77 -22.83 -15.46
N ARG A 542 -25.25 -23.02 -16.68
CA ARG A 542 -25.31 -22.04 -17.78
C ARG A 542 -25.47 -22.71 -19.15
N VAL A 543 -25.89 -21.91 -20.13
CA VAL A 543 -26.04 -22.31 -21.55
C VAL A 543 -24.67 -22.40 -22.22
N GLY A 544 -24.53 -23.33 -23.16
CA GLY A 544 -23.29 -23.53 -23.95
C GLY A 544 -22.92 -25.00 -24.23
N GLN A 545 -23.81 -25.96 -23.89
CA GLN A 545 -23.59 -27.37 -24.24
C GLN A 545 -23.70 -27.56 -25.75
N ILE A 546 -22.73 -28.26 -26.33
CA ILE A 546 -22.66 -28.51 -27.77
C ILE A 546 -22.34 -29.97 -28.07
N LYS A 547 -22.73 -30.43 -29.25
CA LYS A 547 -22.27 -31.72 -29.79
C LYS A 547 -20.93 -31.51 -30.49
N ALA A 548 -19.83 -31.70 -29.76
CA ALA A 548 -18.47 -31.50 -30.28
C ALA A 548 -17.96 -32.64 -31.18
N ARG A 549 -18.70 -33.77 -31.25
CA ARG A 549 -18.31 -34.96 -32.02
C ARG A 549 -18.20 -34.66 -33.51
N GLY A 550 -17.03 -34.93 -34.08
CA GLY A 550 -16.73 -34.67 -35.50
C GLY A 550 -16.08 -33.32 -35.77
N LEU A 551 -15.99 -32.44 -34.77
CA LEU A 551 -15.22 -31.19 -34.83
C LEU A 551 -13.98 -31.25 -33.92
N ALA A 552 -14.14 -31.78 -32.71
CA ALA A 552 -13.04 -32.11 -31.80
C ALA A 552 -12.68 -33.60 -31.90
N ASP A 553 -11.39 -33.91 -31.78
CA ASP A 553 -10.87 -35.28 -31.68
C ASP A 553 -11.05 -35.83 -30.26
N LEU A 554 -10.97 -34.96 -29.25
CA LEU A 554 -11.16 -35.29 -27.84
C LEU A 554 -12.01 -34.23 -27.14
N VAL A 555 -12.97 -34.70 -26.34
CA VAL A 555 -13.71 -33.84 -25.39
C VAL A 555 -13.25 -34.21 -23.99
N VAL A 556 -12.72 -33.24 -23.25
CA VAL A 556 -12.19 -33.46 -21.90
C VAL A 556 -13.06 -32.76 -20.87
N GLU A 557 -13.84 -33.55 -20.13
CA GLU A 557 -14.67 -33.08 -19.03
C GLU A 557 -13.90 -33.20 -17.71
N ASN A 558 -14.15 -32.30 -16.76
CA ASN A 558 -13.56 -32.35 -15.40
C ASN A 558 -12.02 -32.37 -15.35
N ALA A 559 -11.33 -31.87 -16.37
CA ALA A 559 -9.87 -31.70 -16.37
C ALA A 559 -9.43 -30.32 -15.88
N ASP A 560 -8.20 -30.27 -15.35
CA ASP A 560 -7.57 -29.00 -15.00
C ASP A 560 -7.16 -28.27 -16.27
N ILE A 561 -7.61 -27.02 -16.41
CA ILE A 561 -7.20 -26.18 -17.53
C ILE A 561 -5.70 -25.87 -17.46
N ALA A 562 -5.11 -25.75 -16.26
CA ALA A 562 -3.68 -25.49 -16.11
C ALA A 562 -2.85 -26.67 -16.61
N ASP A 563 -3.25 -27.91 -16.29
CA ASP A 563 -2.59 -29.13 -16.78
C ASP A 563 -2.71 -29.27 -18.31
N LEU A 564 -3.85 -28.92 -18.89
CA LEU A 564 -4.04 -28.94 -20.34
C LEU A 564 -3.17 -27.90 -21.04
N LEU A 565 -3.11 -26.66 -20.51
CA LEU A 565 -2.29 -25.58 -21.07
C LEU A 565 -0.78 -25.93 -21.12
N ALA A 566 -0.31 -26.81 -20.23
CA ALA A 566 1.08 -27.28 -20.22
C ALA A 566 1.38 -28.34 -21.29
N GLN A 567 0.35 -28.92 -21.93
CA GLN A 567 0.46 -30.04 -22.87
C GLN A 567 0.00 -29.71 -24.30
N VAL A 568 -0.40 -28.46 -24.57
CA VAL A 568 -0.89 -28.05 -25.89
C VAL A 568 0.03 -27.02 -26.54
N ASP A 569 0.07 -27.03 -27.86
CA ASP A 569 0.87 -26.08 -28.64
C ASP A 569 0.14 -24.74 -28.84
N ARG A 570 -1.20 -24.78 -28.86
CA ARG A 570 -2.04 -23.62 -29.17
C ARG A 570 -3.36 -23.65 -28.40
N VAL A 571 -3.89 -22.45 -28.15
CA VAL A 571 -5.25 -22.25 -27.66
C VAL A 571 -6.06 -21.46 -28.69
N ALA A 572 -7.24 -21.94 -29.06
CA ALA A 572 -8.20 -21.21 -29.87
C ALA A 572 -9.37 -20.74 -29.00
N THR A 573 -9.56 -19.43 -28.90
CA THR A 573 -10.61 -18.78 -28.09
C THR A 573 -11.39 -17.78 -28.94
N MET A 574 -12.61 -17.45 -28.49
CA MET A 574 -13.44 -16.38 -29.05
C MET A 574 -12.93 -14.99 -28.68
#